data_AF-A0A133VLY7-F1
#
_entry.id   AF-A0A133VLY7-F1
#
_cell.length_a   1.000
_cell.length_b   1.000
_cell.length_c   1.000
_cell.angle_alpha   90.00
_cell.angle_beta   90.00
_cell.angle_gamma   90.00
#
_symmetry.space_group_name_H-M   'P 1'
#
loop_
_entity.id
_entity.type
_entity.pdbx_description
1 polymer ?
#
loop_
_entity_poly.entity_id
_entity_poly.type
_entity_poly.pdbx_seq_one_letter_code
_entity_poly.pdbx_strand_id
1 'polypeptide(L)'
;MSEKVMFFVNYRDVFDVSARMRLEFKIDYTKLRDILLEDRNLERAYLFSANKAPLSDKSKEFYQTMEDEGFEAVKILLKGGLTEKEK
;
A
#
# COMPACT_ATOMS: atom_id res chain seq x y z
N MET A 1 -2.17 21.72 -19.01
CA MET A 1 -2.90 20.76 -18.16
C MET A 1 -1.85 19.99 -17.38
N SER A 2 -1.99 19.84 -16.07
CA SER A 2 -1.06 19.03 -15.26
C SER A 2 -1.24 17.55 -15.62
N GLU A 3 -0.14 16.81 -15.65
CA GLU A 3 -0.13 15.37 -15.95
C GLU A 3 -0.87 14.60 -14.85
N LYS A 4 -1.78 13.72 -15.25
CA LYS A 4 -2.54 12.86 -14.33
C LYS A 4 -1.77 11.58 -14.07
N VAL A 5 -1.54 11.27 -12.80
CA VAL A 5 -0.82 10.06 -12.39
C VAL A 5 -1.63 9.21 -11.42
N MET A 6 -1.40 7.91 -11.48
CA MET A 6 -1.89 6.94 -10.50
C MET A 6 -0.71 6.32 -9.77
N PHE A 7 -0.85 6.11 -8.47
CA PHE A 7 0.20 5.51 -7.65
C PHE A 7 -0.23 4.12 -7.21
N PHE A 8 0.56 3.09 -7.55
CA PHE A 8 0.30 1.71 -7.14
C PHE A 8 1.46 1.18 -6.31
N VAL A 9 1.16 0.75 -5.09
CA VAL A 9 2.15 0.19 -4.17
C VAL A 9 1.79 -1.27 -3.90
N ASN A 10 2.67 -2.20 -4.28
CA ASN A 10 2.61 -3.57 -3.78
C ASN A 10 3.31 -3.63 -2.42
N TYR A 11 2.54 -3.51 -1.34
CA TYR A 11 3.08 -3.42 0.02
C TYR A 11 3.94 -4.64 0.38
N ARG A 12 3.52 -5.85 -0.04
CA ARG A 12 4.20 -7.10 0.31
C ARG A 12 5.63 -7.11 -0.22
N ASP A 13 5.80 -6.80 -1.49
CA ASP A 13 7.11 -6.78 -2.14
C ASP A 13 8.00 -5.71 -1.51
N VAL A 14 7.44 -4.52 -1.26
CA VAL A 14 8.16 -3.41 -0.65
C VAL A 14 8.60 -3.75 0.77
N PHE A 15 7.74 -4.34 1.59
CA PHE A 15 8.06 -4.78 2.94
C PHE A 15 9.10 -5.91 2.96
N ASP A 16 8.89 -6.95 2.15
CA ASP A 16 9.77 -8.13 2.09
C ASP A 16 11.18 -7.76 1.60
N VAL A 17 11.30 -6.84 0.63
CA VAL A 17 12.60 -6.33 0.16
C VAL A 17 13.23 -5.41 1.22
N SER A 18 12.46 -4.49 1.81
CA SER A 18 12.97 -3.55 2.83
C SER A 18 13.54 -4.29 4.04
N ALA A 19 12.81 -5.30 4.54
CA ALA A 19 13.24 -6.13 5.66
C ALA A 19 14.53 -6.91 5.36
N ARG A 20 14.73 -7.34 4.10
CA ARG A 20 15.97 -8.02 3.67
C ARG A 20 17.17 -7.10 3.57
N MET A 21 16.97 -5.84 3.17
CA MET A 21 18.08 -4.90 2.98
C MET A 21 18.52 -4.28 4.30
N ARG A 22 17.58 -3.92 5.19
CA ARG A 22 17.88 -3.34 6.49
C ARG A 22 16.68 -3.51 7.43
N LEU A 23 16.91 -4.20 8.56
CA LEU A 23 15.89 -4.60 9.54
C LEU A 23 14.98 -3.47 10.04
N GLU A 24 15.42 -2.22 9.95
CA GLU A 24 14.69 -1.04 10.46
C GLU A 24 14.28 -0.05 9.35
N PHE A 25 14.41 -0.44 8.08
CA PHE A 25 14.02 0.46 6.99
C PHE A 25 12.50 0.55 6.89
N LYS A 26 11.98 1.76 7.10
CA LYS A 26 10.57 2.11 6.93
C LYS A 26 10.47 3.14 5.83
N ILE A 27 9.51 2.94 4.93
CA ILE A 27 9.21 3.91 3.87
C ILE A 27 8.15 4.87 4.37
N ASP A 28 8.45 6.16 4.23
CA ASP A 28 7.48 7.23 4.39
C ASP A 28 6.73 7.39 3.05
N TYR A 29 5.53 6.79 2.97
CA TYR A 29 4.73 6.78 1.75
C TYR A 29 4.15 8.14 1.42
N THR A 30 3.90 9.00 2.42
CA THR A 30 3.44 10.38 2.23
C THR A 30 4.53 11.19 1.58
N LYS A 31 5.76 11.14 2.11
CA LYS A 31 6.91 11.82 1.50
C LYS A 31 7.22 11.30 0.09
N LEU A 32 7.16 9.98 -0.11
CA LEU A 32 7.37 9.39 -1.43
C LEU A 32 6.32 9.87 -2.43
N ARG A 33 5.05 9.89 -2.03
CA ARG A 33 3.95 10.42 -2.83
C ARG A 33 4.23 11.88 -3.19
N ASP A 34 4.55 12.73 -2.22
CA ASP A 34 4.73 14.16 -2.45
C ASP A 34 5.89 14.45 -3.42
N ILE A 35 7.02 13.72 -3.31
CA ILE A 35 8.13 13.80 -4.27
C ILE A 35 7.69 13.37 -5.68
N LEU A 36 6.85 12.33 -5.77
CA LEU A 36 6.33 11.89 -7.06
C LEU A 36 5.25 12.84 -7.62
N LEU A 37 4.69 13.74 -6.84
CA LEU A 37 3.58 14.60 -7.29
C LEU A 37 3.97 16.05 -7.53
N GLU A 38 5.24 16.41 -7.40
CA GLU A 38 5.72 17.81 -7.41
C GLU A 38 5.06 18.70 -8.48
N ASP A 39 4.98 18.22 -9.74
CA ASP A 39 4.32 18.93 -10.85
C ASP A 39 3.12 18.15 -11.46
N ARG A 40 2.59 17.15 -10.74
CA ARG A 40 1.62 16.17 -11.26
C ARG A 40 0.39 16.07 -10.38
N ASN A 41 -0.76 15.82 -10.99
CA ASN A 41 -2.01 15.63 -10.26
C ASN A 41 -2.22 14.14 -9.98
N LEU A 42 -2.25 13.79 -8.69
CA LEU A 42 -2.64 12.44 -8.28
C LEU A 42 -4.14 12.25 -8.49
N GLU A 43 -4.50 11.30 -9.34
CA GLU A 43 -5.89 10.90 -9.50
C GLU A 43 -6.31 9.94 -8.39
N ARG A 44 -5.49 8.91 -8.14
CA ARG A 44 -5.71 7.88 -7.10
C ARG A 44 -4.39 7.25 -6.66
N ALA A 45 -4.33 6.86 -5.40
CA ALA A 45 -3.26 6.04 -4.86
C ALA A 45 -3.83 4.72 -4.32
N TYR A 46 -3.18 3.61 -4.64
CA TYR A 46 -3.59 2.26 -4.30
C TYR A 46 -2.49 1.57 -3.51
N LEU A 47 -2.88 0.96 -2.39
CA LEU A 47 -2.01 0.11 -1.59
C LEU A 47 -2.52 -1.33 -1.66
N PHE A 48 -1.82 -2.18 -2.41
CA PHE A 48 -2.19 -3.57 -2.60
C PHE A 48 -1.48 -4.48 -1.61
N SER A 49 -2.24 -5.40 -1.01
CA SER A 49 -1.69 -6.45 -0.16
C SER A 49 -2.48 -7.74 -0.28
N ALA A 50 -1.77 -8.84 -0.59
CA ALA A 50 -2.32 -10.19 -0.58
C ALA A 50 -1.71 -10.99 0.58
N ASN A 51 -2.57 -11.56 1.44
CA ASN A 51 -2.17 -12.25 2.65
C ASN A 51 -2.75 -13.66 2.68
N LYS A 52 -1.96 -14.64 3.12
CA LYS A 52 -2.43 -16.03 3.31
C LYS A 52 -3.09 -16.26 4.68
N ALA A 53 -2.96 -15.30 5.58
CA ALA A 53 -3.50 -15.34 6.93
C ALA A 53 -4.27 -14.05 7.21
N PRO A 54 -5.22 -14.07 8.16
CA PRO A 54 -5.88 -12.86 8.62
C PRO A 54 -4.89 -11.77 9.04
N LEU A 55 -5.28 -10.51 8.85
CA LEU A 55 -4.44 -9.37 9.22
C LEU A 55 -4.28 -9.29 10.74
N SER A 56 -3.03 -9.10 11.19
CA SER A 56 -2.73 -8.71 12.58
C SER A 56 -3.29 -7.31 12.89
N ASP A 57 -3.47 -6.98 14.15
CA ASP A 57 -3.99 -5.66 14.55
C ASP A 57 -3.05 -4.53 14.10
N LYS A 58 -1.74 -4.72 14.19
CA LYS A 58 -0.76 -3.76 13.64
C LYS A 58 -0.90 -3.55 12.13
N SER A 59 -1.21 -4.62 11.40
CA SER A 59 -1.46 -4.51 9.95
C SER A 59 -2.75 -3.74 9.67
N LYS A 60 -3.81 -3.97 10.45
CA LYS A 60 -5.07 -3.23 10.33
C LYS A 60 -4.86 -1.74 10.61
N GLU A 61 -4.15 -1.40 11.70
CA GLU A 61 -3.78 -0.02 12.03
C GLU A 61 -3.00 0.63 10.89
N PHE A 62 -2.01 -0.06 10.32
CA PHE A 62 -1.26 0.45 9.17
C PHE A 62 -2.15 0.75 7.96
N TYR A 63 -3.05 -0.16 7.58
CA TYR A 63 -3.96 0.10 6.45
C TYR A 63 -4.91 1.25 6.74
N GLN A 64 -5.41 1.37 7.97
CA GLN A 64 -6.25 2.49 8.37
C GLN A 64 -5.50 3.82 8.24
N THR A 65 -4.26 3.90 8.72
CA THR A 65 -3.43 5.10 8.56
C THR A 65 -3.22 5.44 7.08
N MET A 66 -2.98 4.44 6.23
CA MET A 66 -2.81 4.68 4.79
C MET A 66 -4.10 5.15 4.12
N GLU A 67 -5.26 4.64 4.54
CA GLU A 67 -6.57 5.11 4.10
C GLU A 67 -6.82 6.57 4.52
N ASP A 68 -6.47 6.93 5.76
CA ASP A 68 -6.56 8.30 6.27
C ASP A 68 -5.63 9.27 5.50
N GLU A 69 -4.49 8.78 5.01
CA GLU A 69 -3.54 9.51 4.15
C GLU A 69 -3.97 9.57 2.66
N GLY A 70 -5.14 9.03 2.32
CA GLY A 70 -5.73 9.12 0.99
C GLY A 70 -5.37 7.97 0.02
N PHE A 71 -4.85 6.86 0.53
CA PHE A 71 -4.67 5.64 -0.27
C PHE A 71 -5.91 4.75 -0.21
N GLU A 72 -6.25 4.11 -1.33
CA GLU A 72 -7.22 3.03 -1.37
C GLU A 72 -6.51 1.70 -1.05
N ALA A 73 -6.73 1.14 0.14
CA ALA A 73 -6.09 -0.11 0.56
C ALA A 73 -6.85 -1.35 0.08
N VAL A 74 -6.31 -2.02 -0.93
CA VAL A 74 -6.86 -3.26 -1.49
C VAL A 74 -6.26 -4.46 -0.77
N LYS A 75 -7.06 -5.06 0.13
CA LYS A 75 -6.68 -6.17 1.00
C LYS A 75 -7.28 -7.47 0.46
N ILE A 76 -6.46 -8.44 0.07
CA ILE A 76 -6.92 -9.76 -0.42
C ILE A 76 -6.47 -10.85 0.55
N LEU A 77 -7.42 -11.58 1.13
CA LEU A 77 -7.14 -12.82 1.83
C LEU A 77 -7.11 -13.97 0.82
N LEU A 78 -5.93 -14.51 0.57
CA LEU A 78 -5.72 -15.70 -0.24
C LEU A 78 -6.14 -16.93 0.56
N LYS A 79 -7.43 -17.26 0.52
CA LYS A 79 -7.89 -18.61 0.87
C LYS A 79 -7.28 -19.57 -0.16
N GLY A 80 -6.75 -20.71 0.30
CA GLY A 80 -6.16 -21.72 -0.59
C GLY A 80 -7.19 -22.16 -1.63
N GLY A 81 -7.10 -21.60 -2.83
CA GLY A 81 -8.07 -21.78 -3.91
C GLY A 81 -9.22 -20.77 -3.88
N LEU A 82 -9.28 -19.93 -4.92
CA LEU A 82 -10.34 -18.98 -5.29
C LEU A 82 -10.58 -17.81 -4.32
N THR A 83 -10.14 -16.63 -4.74
CA THR A 83 -10.29 -15.33 -4.09
C THR A 83 -11.76 -14.88 -4.05
N GLU A 84 -12.32 -14.75 -2.85
CA GLU A 84 -13.48 -13.89 -2.61
C GLU A 84 -12.99 -12.54 -2.07
N LYS A 85 -13.50 -11.44 -2.63
CA LYS A 85 -13.32 -10.10 -2.06
C LYS A 85 -14.15 -10.01 -0.78
N GLU A 86 -13.53 -9.71 0.36
CA GLU A 86 -14.27 -9.27 1.54
C GLU A 86 -14.87 -7.88 1.26
N LYS A 87 -16.18 -7.76 1.49
CA LYS A 87 -16.98 -6.53 1.29
C LYS A 87 -16.98 -5.67 2.54
#